data_AF-A0A972HEM7-F1
#
_entry.id   AF-A0A972HEM7-F1
#
_cell.length_a   1.000
_cell.length_b   1.000
_cell.length_c   1.000
_cell.angle_alpha   90.00
_cell.angle_beta   90.00
_cell.angle_gamma   90.00
#
_symmetry.space_group_name_H-M   'P 1'
#
loop_
_entity.id
_entity.type
_entity.pdbx_description
1 polymer ?
#
loop_
_entity_poly.entity_id
_entity_poly.type
_entity_poly.pdbx_seq_one_letter_code
_entity_poly.pdbx_strand_id
1 'polypeptide(L)' 'MLDRPMLALDAHGRDVWVGVSPPYEWGRIYGGLVVAQALAAAAETVDPDHFVHSLHSYFILGG' A
#
# COMPACT_ATOMS: atom_id res chain seq x y z
N MET A 1 18.20 -7.59 2.03
CA MET A 1 17.87 -6.14 2.06
C MET A 1 16.96 -5.89 0.87
N LEU A 2 15.78 -5.30 1.04
CA LEU A 2 14.91 -5.02 -0.11
C LEU A 2 15.47 -3.78 -0.83
N ASP A 3 15.90 -3.92 -2.09
CA ASP A 3 16.49 -2.83 -2.88
C ASP A 3 15.44 -1.85 -3.46
N ARG A 4 14.16 -2.01 -3.10
CA ARG A 4 13.04 -1.22 -3.62
C ARG A 4 12.35 -0.40 -2.53
N PRO A 5 11.98 0.87 -2.80
CA PRO A 5 11.19 1.66 -1.87
C PRO A 5 9.83 1.00 -1.61
N MET A 6 9.41 0.98 -0.34
CA MET A 6 8.19 0.30 0.12
C MET A 6 6.89 0.83 -0.49
N LEU A 7 6.88 2.06 -1.00
CA LEU A 7 5.71 2.67 -1.65
C LEU A 7 5.73 2.56 -3.17
N ALA A 8 6.80 2.01 -3.77
CA ALA A 8 6.78 1.67 -5.19
C ALA A 8 6.04 0.35 -5.35
N LEU A 9 4.86 0.43 -5.95
CA LEU A 9 4.00 -0.71 -6.24
C LEU A 9 4.19 -1.15 -7.69
N ASP A 10 4.11 -2.45 -7.93
CA ASP A 10 4.09 -2.96 -9.30
C ASP A 10 2.64 -2.97 -9.79
N ALA A 11 2.37 -2.39 -10.96
CA ALA A 11 1.07 -2.51 -11.60
C ALA A 11 0.91 -3.91 -12.22
N HIS A 12 -0.19 -4.57 -11.91
CA HIS A 12 -0.51 -5.94 -12.35
C HIS A 12 -1.84 -6.01 -13.14
N GLY A 13 -2.38 -4.86 -13.53
CA GLY A 13 -3.65 -4.76 -14.23
C GLY A 13 -4.10 -3.31 -14.33
N ARG A 14 -5.38 -3.11 -14.64
CA ARG A 14 -5.99 -1.77 -14.73
C ARG A 14 -6.09 -1.09 -13.37
N ASP A 15 -6.41 -1.89 -12.35
CA ASP A 15 -6.77 -1.47 -11.01
C ASP A 15 -6.18 -2.43 -9.95
N VAL A 16 -5.02 -3.01 -10.26
CA VAL A 16 -4.35 -4.01 -9.42
C VAL A 16 -2.89 -3.63 -9.23
N TRP A 17 -2.46 -3.58 -7.96
CA TRP A 17 -1.09 -3.26 -7.55
C TRP A 17 -0.54 -4.31 -6.59
N VAL A 18 0.77 -4.56 -6.67
CA VAL A 18 1.49 -5.47 -5.78
C VAL A 18 2.55 -4.70 -4.99
N GLY A 19 2.37 -4.68 -3.67
CA GLY A 19 3.32 -4.15 -2.70
C GLY A 19 4.16 -5.25 -2.06
N VAL A 20 5.31 -4.86 -1.51
CA VAL A 20 6.17 -5.75 -0.72
C VAL A 20 6.22 -5.26 0.72
N SER A 21 6.38 -6.17 1.68
CA SER A 21 6.65 -5.83 3.08
C SER A 21 7.96 -6.49 3.54
N PRO A 22 8.72 -5.84 4.44
CA PRO A 22 9.85 -6.50 5.04
C PRO A 22 9.35 -7.61 5.99
N PRO A 23 10.15 -8.66 6.21
CA PRO A 23 9.84 -9.64 7.22
C PRO A 23 9.93 -8.97 8.59
N TYR A 24 8.84 -9.01 9.34
CA TYR A 24 8.78 -8.49 10.70
C TYR A 24 8.92 -9.62 11.71
N GLU A 25 9.68 -9.40 12.78
CA GLU A 25 9.95 -10.42 13.81
C GLU A 25 8.68 -10.89 14.54
N TRP A 26 7.65 -10.03 14.60
CA TRP A 26 6.35 -10.35 15.20
C TRP A 26 5.41 -11.13 14.26
N GLY A 27 5.87 -11.51 13.06
CA GLY A 27 5.19 -12.44 12.16
C GLY A 27 3.95 -11.90 11.45
N ARG A 28 3.69 -10.59 11.53
CA ARG A 28 2.53 -9.92 10.91
C ARG A 28 2.96 -8.69 10.15
N ILE A 29 2.24 -8.32 9.11
CA ILE A 29 2.51 -7.08 8.38
C ILE A 29 2.19 -5.85 9.26
N TYR A 30 3.07 -4.85 9.27
CA TYR A 30 2.79 -3.56 9.87
C TYR A 30 1.61 -2.88 9.18
N GLY A 31 0.50 -2.69 9.90
CA GLY A 31 -0.74 -2.14 9.34
C GLY A 31 -0.58 -0.76 8.69
N GLY A 32 0.30 0.09 9.21
CA GLY A 32 0.59 1.40 8.62
C GLY A 32 1.17 1.28 7.20
N LEU A 33 1.99 0.26 6.93
CA LEU A 33 2.51 0.00 5.60
C LEU A 33 1.41 -0.46 4.63
N VAL A 34 0.52 -1.35 5.09
CA VAL A 34 -0.63 -1.81 4.27
C VAL A 34 -1.49 -0.62 3.86
N VAL A 35 -1.82 0.27 4.80
CA VAL A 35 -2.64 1.45 4.53
C VAL A 35 -1.91 2.43 3.61
N ALA A 36 -0.62 2.65 3.81
CA ALA A 36 0.17 3.55 2.95
C ALA A 36 0.28 3.02 1.52
N GLN A 37 0.48 1.72 1.33
CA GLN A 37 0.48 1.09 0.00
C GLN A 37 -0.92 1.12 -0.64
N ALA A 38 -1.99 0.86 0.12
CA ALA A 38 -3.35 0.97 -0.39
C ALA A 38 -3.69 2.40 -0.84
N LEU A 39 -3.24 3.41 -0.08
CA LEU A 39 -3.41 4.81 -0.45
C LEU A 39 -2.58 5.20 -1.68
N ALA A 40 -1.34 4.73 -1.78
CA ALA A 40 -0.50 4.95 -2.96
C ALA A 40 -1.14 4.37 -4.23
N ALA A 41 -1.66 3.14 -4.16
CA ALA A 41 -2.42 2.54 -5.26
C ALA A 41 -3.66 3.36 -5.64
N ALA A 42 -4.45 3.80 -4.64
CA ALA A 42 -5.63 4.61 -4.88
C ALA A 42 -5.30 5.96 -5.56
N ALA A 43 -4.19 6.60 -5.17
CA ALA A 43 -3.73 7.85 -5.76
C ALA A 43 -3.34 7.71 -7.24
N GLU A 44 -2.87 6.53 -7.69
CA GLU A 44 -2.59 6.27 -9.11
C GLU A 44 -3.85 6.13 -9.98
N THR A 45 -5.03 6.07 -9.38
CA THR A 45 -6.32 5.91 -10.09
C THR A 45 -7.08 7.21 -10.33
N VAL A 46 -6.56 8.32 -9.81
CA VAL A 46 -7.17 9.63 -9.93
C VAL A 46 -6.24 10.58 -10.67
N ASP A 47 -6.80 11.70 -11.13
CA ASP A 47 -5.99 12.79 -11.67
C ASP A 47 -4.91 13.25 -10.66
N PRO A 48 -3.67 13.53 -11.09
CA PRO A 48 -2.60 14.01 -10.22
C PRO A 48 -2.94 15.27 -9.40
N ASP A 49 -3.89 16.09 -9.85
CA ASP A 49 -4.34 17.29 -9.13
C ASP A 49 -5.34 16.96 -7.98
N HIS A 50 -5.80 15.72 -7.88
CA HIS A 50 -6.66 15.26 -6.79
C HIS A 50 -5.85 14.78 -5.59
N PHE A 51 -5.63 15.67 -4.63
CA PHE A 51 -4.96 15.35 -3.37
C PHE A 51 -5.89 14.60 -2.40
N VAL A 52 -5.36 13.58 -1.73
CA VAL A 52 -6.06 12.88 -0.65
C VAL A 52 -6.38 13.85 0.49
N HIS A 53 -7.64 13.86 0.93
CA HIS A 53 -8.08 14.67 2.08
C HIS A 53 -8.49 13.82 3.28
N SER A 54 -8.88 12.57 3.08
CA SER A 54 -9.20 11.62 4.14
C SER A 54 -9.08 10.17 3.64
N LEU A 55 -8.91 9.24 4.57
CA LEU A 55 -8.92 7.80 4.32
C LEU A 55 -9.55 7.07 5.50
N HIS A 56 -10.41 6.10 5.20
CA HIS A 56 -11.00 5.18 6.17
C HIS A 56 -10.67 3.76 5.76
N SER A 57 -10.13 2.97 6.69
CA SER A 57 -9.75 1.59 6.44
C SER A 57 -10.08 0.71 7.64
N TYR A 58 -10.42 -0.55 7.38
CA TYR A 58 -10.63 -1.57 8.40
C TYR A 58 -9.70 -2.74 8.14
N PHE A 59 -9.07 -3.25 9.20
CA PHE A 59 -8.35 -4.52 9.15
C PHE A 59 -9.34 -5.64 9.52
N ILE A 60 -9.65 -6.49 8.54
CA ILE A 60 -10.57 -7.62 8.74
C ILE A 60 -9.82 -8.85 9.26
N LEU A 61 -8.61 -9.05 8.76
CA LEU A 61 -7.69 -10.10 9.20
C LEU A 61 -6.41 -9.43 9.68
N GLY A 62 -5.77 -10.04 10.69
CA GLY A 62 -4.39 -9.70 10.95
C GLY A 62 -3.52 -10.40 9.92
N GLY A 63 -2.84 -9.60 9.09
CA GLY A 63 -1.84 -10.09 8.15
C GLY A 63 -0.56 -10.49 8.84
#